data_AF-A0A2R3J5W3-F1
#
_entry.id   AF-A0A2R3J5W3-F1
#
_cell.length_a   1.000
_cell.length_b   1.000
_cell.length_c   1.000
_cell.angle_alpha   90.00
_cell.angle_beta   90.00
_cell.angle_gamma   90.00
#
_symmetry.space_group_name_H-M   'P 1'
#
loop_
_entity.id
_entity.type
_entity.pdbx_description
1 polymer ?
#
loop_
_entity_poly.entity_id
_entity_poly.type
_entity_poly.pdbx_seq_one_letter_code
_entity_poly.pdbx_strand_id
1 'polypeptide(L)'
;MRVGIISTSNVQVALIQEVLSPVVGELTVYDMSHVENGDLSATGVHALIVDFSDEAILNSEDVLEMLGRDEPVCVLNERELYSMSAAERQAWCNKLVDELKRSIPDLAESLDARKAEIESRNANDTWVIGCSSGGPQAIRDFLGELPTLPVSIFLVQHLTEAAFNTYVQRVRECTSRWEVVAAEHGAKLKAGTIFVVPRDTTVEVRSGVIQLRPVKPNTYSPSINSVIRSVFSSIAGKLGVIILTGMGDDGASGIRDLKGKAKIVMAQDAESSQARSMPDAARETGAVSFSGKPAELARHMYRMYGIGNH
;
A
#
# COMPACT_ATOMS: atom_id res chain seq x y z
N MET A 1 18.87 -13.29 12.95
CA MET A 1 19.91 -12.25 13.16
C MET A 1 19.43 -11.25 14.20
N ARG A 2 20.32 -10.70 15.04
CA ARG A 2 20.00 -9.63 15.99
C ARG A 2 20.57 -8.32 15.46
N VAL A 3 19.75 -7.27 15.32
CA VAL A 3 20.17 -6.00 14.73
C VAL A 3 19.90 -4.85 15.69
N GLY A 4 20.91 -4.01 15.91
CA GLY A 4 20.78 -2.78 16.70
C GLY A 4 20.47 -1.58 15.81
N ILE A 5 19.56 -0.71 16.24
CA ILE A 5 19.24 0.56 15.59
C ILE A 5 19.67 1.68 16.54
N ILE A 6 20.52 2.59 16.09
CA ILE A 6 20.94 3.78 16.82
C ILE A 6 20.43 4.99 16.04
N SER A 7 19.34 5.58 16.50
CA SER A 7 18.72 6.78 15.90
C SER A 7 17.83 7.47 16.93
N THR A 8 17.82 8.80 16.95
CA THR A 8 16.87 9.60 17.74
C THR A 8 15.57 9.90 16.97
N SER A 9 15.55 9.59 15.66
CA SER A 9 14.40 9.86 14.80
C SER A 9 13.38 8.74 14.90
N ASN A 10 12.28 8.99 15.63
CA ASN A 10 11.16 8.04 15.74
C ASN A 10 10.60 7.61 14.37
N VAL A 11 10.63 8.51 13.37
CA VAL A 11 10.18 8.18 12.00
C VAL A 11 11.16 7.22 11.33
N GLN A 12 12.46 7.45 11.45
CA GLN A 12 13.48 6.57 10.88
C GLN A 12 13.44 5.19 11.54
N VAL A 13 13.38 5.15 12.88
CA VAL A 13 13.24 3.91 13.65
C VAL A 13 12.02 3.13 13.21
N ALA A 14 10.86 3.77 13.08
CA ALA A 14 9.64 3.11 12.63
C ALA A 14 9.77 2.51 11.22
N LEU A 15 10.40 3.24 10.27
CA LEU A 15 10.62 2.74 8.91
C LEU A 15 11.64 1.59 8.86
N ILE A 16 12.70 1.64 9.67
CA ILE A 16 13.67 0.54 9.78
C ILE A 16 13.00 -0.70 10.36
N GLN A 17 12.23 -0.53 11.45
CA GLN A 17 11.48 -1.61 12.07
C GLN A 17 10.46 -2.20 11.11
N GLU A 18 9.78 -1.37 10.31
CA GLU A 18 8.90 -1.80 9.22
C GLU A 18 9.68 -2.77 8.30
N VAL A 19 10.81 -2.36 7.74
CA VAL A 19 11.58 -3.20 6.81
C VAL A 19 12.15 -4.48 7.46
N LEU A 20 12.65 -4.40 8.69
CA LEU A 20 13.50 -5.44 9.27
C LEU A 20 12.80 -6.44 10.19
N SER A 21 11.75 -6.03 10.92
CA SER A 21 11.06 -6.92 11.87
C SER A 21 10.63 -8.25 11.26
N PRO A 22 10.21 -8.33 9.97
CA PRO A 22 9.83 -9.60 9.35
C PRO A 22 10.99 -10.53 8.98
N VAL A 23 12.23 -10.04 8.96
CA VAL A 23 13.40 -10.79 8.43
C VAL A 23 14.49 -11.04 9.46
N VAL A 24 14.46 -10.33 10.59
CA VAL A 24 15.42 -10.54 11.69
C VAL A 24 14.73 -11.18 12.89
N GLY A 25 15.54 -11.81 13.76
CA GLY A 25 15.01 -12.49 14.95
C GLY A 25 14.79 -11.54 16.13
N GLU A 26 15.57 -10.46 16.18
CA GLU A 26 15.50 -9.45 17.25
C GLU A 26 15.93 -8.10 16.70
N LEU A 27 15.18 -7.05 17.05
CA LEU A 27 15.52 -5.65 16.83
C LEU A 27 15.59 -4.94 18.17
N THR A 28 16.70 -4.26 18.41
CA THR A 28 16.88 -3.44 19.61
C THR A 28 17.11 -1.99 19.18
N VAL A 29 16.31 -1.08 19.72
CA VAL A 29 16.48 0.36 19.50
C VAL A 29 17.28 0.92 20.67
N TYR A 30 18.42 1.52 20.37
CA TYR A 30 19.25 2.22 21.32
C TYR A 30 19.06 3.72 21.11
N ASP A 31 18.35 4.35 22.04
CA ASP A 31 18.30 5.81 22.13
C ASP A 31 19.48 6.33 22.98
N MET A 32 19.60 7.66 23.11
CA MET A 32 20.69 8.28 23.86
C MET A 32 20.74 7.87 25.33
N SER A 33 19.63 7.44 25.94
CA SER A 33 19.66 6.96 27.33
C SER A 33 20.38 5.62 27.47
N HIS A 34 20.28 4.75 26.45
CA HIS A 34 21.01 3.48 26.42
C HIS A 34 22.52 3.71 26.20
N VAL A 35 22.86 4.73 25.39
CA VAL A 35 24.24 5.17 25.19
C VAL A 35 24.82 5.64 26.51
N GLU A 36 24.16 6.57 27.19
CA GLU A 36 24.61 7.16 28.46
C GLU A 36 24.72 6.14 29.61
N ASN A 37 23.94 5.06 29.59
CA ASN A 37 23.99 3.98 30.59
C ASN A 37 25.07 2.92 30.29
N GLY A 38 25.79 3.02 29.17
CA GLY A 38 26.82 2.05 28.77
C GLY A 38 26.27 0.72 28.24
N ASP A 39 24.96 0.66 27.94
CA ASP A 39 24.27 -0.56 27.50
C ASP A 39 24.78 -1.05 26.14
N LEU A 40 25.29 -0.12 25.32
CA LEU A 40 25.90 -0.35 24.01
C LEU A 40 27.06 -1.36 24.04
N SER A 41 27.85 -1.36 25.12
CA SER A 41 29.06 -2.18 25.24
C SER A 41 28.79 -3.68 25.37
N ALA A 42 27.60 -4.07 25.89
CA ALA A 42 27.22 -5.45 26.22
C ALA A 42 26.34 -6.13 25.16
N THR A 43 26.14 -5.49 24.02
CA THR A 43 25.10 -5.88 23.05
C THR A 43 25.57 -7.07 22.21
N GLY A 44 24.87 -8.20 22.31
CA GLY A 44 25.11 -9.37 21.44
C GLY A 44 24.63 -9.17 20.00
N VAL A 45 24.51 -7.94 19.51
CA VAL A 45 24.00 -7.68 18.16
C VAL A 45 24.95 -8.23 17.11
N HIS A 46 24.40 -8.67 15.98
CA HIS A 46 25.19 -9.21 14.87
C HIS A 46 25.43 -8.15 13.77
N ALA A 47 24.70 -7.04 13.78
CA ALA A 47 24.95 -5.87 12.95
C ALA A 47 24.29 -4.61 13.54
N LEU A 48 24.74 -3.45 13.08
CA LEU A 48 24.27 -2.14 13.52
C LEU A 48 23.74 -1.32 12.36
N ILE A 49 22.72 -0.51 12.63
CA ILE A 49 22.23 0.54 11.75
C ILE A 49 22.34 1.85 12.53
N VAL A 50 23.13 2.78 12.03
CA VAL A 50 23.48 4.00 12.76
C VAL A 50 23.12 5.22 11.95
N ASP A 51 22.36 6.12 12.57
CA ASP A 51 22.01 7.43 12.03
C ASP A 51 23.15 8.42 12.27
N PHE A 52 24.04 8.54 11.28
CA PHE A 52 25.15 9.51 11.30
C PHE A 52 24.70 10.93 10.95
N SER A 53 23.40 11.16 10.70
CA SER A 53 22.90 12.52 10.49
C SER A 53 22.74 13.29 11.80
N ASP A 54 22.69 12.59 12.93
CA ASP A 54 22.52 13.15 14.27
C ASP A 54 23.86 13.46 14.94
N GLU A 55 24.09 14.73 15.26
CA GLU A 55 25.31 15.18 15.94
C GLU A 55 25.48 14.59 17.35
N ALA A 56 24.40 14.27 18.07
CA ALA A 56 24.49 13.65 19.39
C ALA A 56 25.04 12.22 19.29
N ILE A 57 24.65 11.47 18.25
CA ILE A 57 25.14 10.12 17.98
C ILE A 57 26.59 10.17 17.48
N LEU A 58 26.92 11.08 16.56
CA LEU A 58 28.27 11.25 16.02
C LEU A 58 29.33 11.55 17.09
N ASN A 59 28.96 12.32 18.12
CA ASN A 59 29.88 12.77 19.16
C ASN A 59 29.95 11.82 20.37
N SER A 60 29.24 10.69 20.35
CA SER A 60 29.30 9.70 21.43
C SER A 60 30.52 8.79 21.30
N GLU A 61 31.37 8.78 22.33
CA GLU A 61 32.53 7.87 22.40
C GLU A 61 32.10 6.39 22.40
N ASP A 62 31.01 6.05 23.08
CA ASP A 62 30.47 4.67 23.13
C ASP A 62 30.02 4.18 21.74
N VAL A 63 29.37 5.06 20.97
CA VAL A 63 28.96 4.76 19.59
C VAL A 63 30.19 4.58 18.69
N LEU A 64 31.19 5.45 18.82
CA LEU A 64 32.44 5.35 18.06
C LEU A 64 33.23 4.08 18.40
N GLU A 65 33.25 3.66 19.67
CA GLU A 65 33.87 2.41 20.10
C GLU A 65 33.14 1.19 19.50
N MET A 66 31.80 1.19 19.48
CA MET A 66 31.02 0.14 18.82
C MET A 66 31.27 0.05 17.32
N LEU A 67 31.39 1.20 16.62
CA LEU A 67 31.69 1.24 15.19
C LEU A 67 33.07 0.68 14.85
N GLY A 68 33.98 0.64 15.82
CA GLY A 68 35.32 0.07 15.68
C GLY A 68 35.38 -1.46 15.82
N ARG A 69 34.25 -2.13 16.08
CA ARG A 69 34.17 -3.58 16.18
C ARG A 69 34.05 -4.24 14.79
N ASP A 70 34.25 -5.56 14.74
CA ASP A 70 34.17 -6.34 13.51
C ASP A 70 32.73 -6.56 13.01
N GLU A 71 31.71 -6.14 13.79
CA GLU A 71 30.32 -6.30 13.36
C GLU A 71 30.00 -5.40 12.14
N PRO A 72 29.23 -5.90 11.16
CA PRO A 72 28.77 -5.10 10.04
C PRO A 72 27.95 -3.88 10.47
N VAL A 73 28.25 -2.72 9.89
CA VAL A 73 27.55 -1.46 10.16
C VAL A 73 26.94 -0.89 8.88
N CYS A 74 25.64 -0.60 8.91
CA CYS A 74 24.95 0.20 7.91
C CYS A 74 24.82 1.65 8.40
N VAL A 75 25.45 2.58 7.69
CA VAL A 75 25.43 4.00 8.04
C VAL A 75 24.36 4.73 7.22
N LEU A 76 23.44 5.40 7.92
CA LEU A 76 22.41 6.27 7.35
C LEU A 76 22.80 7.74 7.55
N ASN A 77 22.51 8.59 6.57
CA ASN A 77 22.96 10.00 6.57
C ASN A 77 21.82 10.99 6.22
N GLU A 78 20.58 10.52 6.19
CA GLU A 78 19.43 11.29 5.75
C GLU A 78 18.96 12.29 6.80
N ARG A 79 19.05 13.59 6.46
CA ARG A 79 18.50 14.68 7.26
C ARG A 79 17.02 14.90 6.91
N GLU A 80 16.22 15.24 7.92
CA GLU A 80 14.81 15.69 7.78
C GLU A 80 13.83 14.65 7.20
N LEU A 81 13.62 13.53 7.88
CA LEU A 81 12.59 12.53 7.50
C LEU A 81 11.14 12.92 7.86
N TYR A 82 10.88 14.20 8.10
CA TYR A 82 9.56 14.67 8.49
C TYR A 82 8.66 14.84 7.26
N SER A 83 7.40 14.43 7.36
CA SER A 83 6.34 14.65 6.34
C SER A 83 6.49 13.96 4.97
N MET A 84 7.09 12.76 4.93
CA MET A 84 7.20 11.99 3.68
C MET A 84 5.83 11.51 3.15
N SER A 85 5.58 11.77 1.87
CA SER A 85 4.52 11.10 1.10
C SER A 85 4.78 9.59 1.02
N ALA A 86 3.75 8.79 0.76
CA ALA A 86 3.94 7.34 0.58
C ALA A 86 4.96 6.97 -0.51
N ALA A 87 5.15 7.85 -1.50
CA ALA A 87 6.17 7.72 -2.53
C ALA A 87 7.58 7.76 -1.98
N GLU A 88 7.84 8.81 -1.20
CA GLU A 88 9.15 9.11 -0.65
C GLU A 88 9.49 8.05 0.38
N ARG A 89 8.49 7.62 1.17
CA ARG A 89 8.64 6.47 2.09
C ARG A 89 9.06 5.22 1.35
N GLN A 90 8.37 4.85 0.26
CA GLN A 90 8.74 3.67 -0.53
C GLN A 90 10.14 3.80 -1.15
N ALA A 91 10.49 4.98 -1.68
CA ALA A 91 11.80 5.23 -2.24
C ALA A 91 12.91 5.12 -1.18
N TRP A 92 12.64 5.63 0.02
CA TRP A 92 13.57 5.55 1.15
C TRP A 92 13.70 4.11 1.66
N CYS A 93 12.61 3.36 1.80
CA CYS A 93 12.69 1.94 2.17
C CYS A 93 13.47 1.13 1.14
N ASN A 94 13.32 1.41 -0.16
CA ASN A 94 14.12 0.76 -1.20
C ASN A 94 15.61 1.10 -1.05
N LYS A 95 15.94 2.37 -0.82
CA LYS A 95 17.31 2.81 -0.56
C LYS A 95 17.90 2.13 0.67
N LEU A 96 17.14 2.06 1.76
CA LEU A 96 17.54 1.36 2.98
C LEU A 96 17.83 -0.11 2.69
N VAL A 97 16.96 -0.81 1.96
CA VAL A 97 17.19 -2.21 1.57
C VAL A 97 18.47 -2.36 0.76
N ASP A 98 18.75 -1.45 -0.18
CA ASP A 98 19.98 -1.48 -0.98
C ASP A 98 21.23 -1.24 -0.12
N GLU A 99 21.17 -0.30 0.82
CA GLU A 99 22.24 -0.03 1.80
C GLU A 99 22.50 -1.23 2.72
N LEU A 100 21.43 -1.83 3.25
CA LEU A 100 21.50 -3.01 4.12
C LEU A 100 22.10 -4.20 3.39
N LYS A 101 21.71 -4.45 2.14
CA LYS A 101 22.28 -5.54 1.33
C LYS A 101 23.76 -5.35 1.06
N ARG A 102 24.20 -4.12 0.86
CA ARG A 102 25.61 -3.79 0.64
C ARG A 102 26.43 -3.91 1.93
N SER A 103 25.89 -3.41 3.03
CA SER A 103 26.63 -3.26 4.29
C SER A 103 26.53 -4.49 5.18
N ILE A 104 25.47 -5.29 5.03
CA ILE A 104 25.18 -6.48 5.84
C ILE A 104 24.77 -7.64 4.91
N PRO A 105 25.73 -8.31 4.24
CA PRO A 105 25.44 -9.34 3.23
C PRO A 105 24.56 -10.49 3.72
N ASP A 106 24.70 -10.88 4.99
CA ASP A 106 23.90 -11.95 5.60
C ASP A 106 22.39 -11.63 5.68
N LEU A 107 22.01 -10.34 5.63
CA LEU A 107 20.62 -9.93 5.54
C LEU A 107 20.07 -10.02 4.12
N ALA A 108 20.92 -10.00 3.09
CA ALA A 108 20.49 -9.86 1.71
C ALA A 108 19.59 -11.02 1.27
N GLU A 109 19.98 -12.26 1.58
CA GLU A 109 19.20 -13.45 1.26
C GLU A 109 17.83 -13.44 1.96
N SER A 110 17.79 -13.05 3.24
CA SER A 110 16.53 -12.98 4.00
C SER A 110 15.58 -11.89 3.47
N LEU A 111 16.12 -10.73 3.09
CA LEU A 111 15.37 -9.64 2.46
C LEU A 111 14.82 -10.04 1.08
N ASP A 112 15.62 -10.71 0.26
CA ASP A 112 15.21 -11.18 -1.07
C ASP A 112 14.18 -12.31 -0.99
N ALA A 113 14.39 -13.29 -0.11
CA ALA A 113 13.44 -14.37 0.13
C ALA A 113 12.09 -13.80 0.61
N ARG A 114 12.11 -12.83 1.52
CA ARG A 114 10.89 -12.18 2.01
C ARG A 114 10.17 -11.40 0.92
N LYS A 115 10.90 -10.65 0.10
CA LYS A 115 10.33 -9.95 -1.06
C LYS A 115 9.65 -10.94 -2.02
N ALA A 116 10.34 -12.03 -2.38
CA ALA A 116 9.81 -13.06 -3.25
C ALA A 116 8.58 -13.76 -2.65
N GLU A 117 8.56 -14.03 -1.35
CA GLU A 117 7.40 -14.59 -0.64
C GLU A 117 6.19 -13.64 -0.71
N ILE A 118 6.39 -12.34 -0.45
CA ILE A 118 5.33 -11.32 -0.53
C ILE A 118 4.79 -11.23 -1.95
N GLU A 119 5.68 -11.17 -2.96
CA GLU A 119 5.31 -11.13 -4.38
C GLU A 119 4.53 -12.38 -4.79
N SER A 120 4.96 -13.57 -4.35
CA SER A 120 4.28 -14.84 -4.62
C SER A 120 2.91 -14.93 -3.95
N ARG A 121 2.81 -14.58 -2.66
CA ARG A 121 1.57 -14.64 -1.87
C ARG A 121 0.51 -13.67 -2.38
N ASN A 122 0.94 -12.54 -2.92
CA ASN A 122 0.08 -11.49 -3.45
C ASN A 122 -0.03 -11.51 -4.98
N ALA A 123 0.58 -12.49 -5.64
CA ALA A 123 0.55 -12.61 -7.08
C ALA A 123 -0.91 -12.68 -7.56
N ASN A 124 -1.29 -11.77 -8.45
CA ASN A 124 -2.64 -11.64 -9.03
C ASN A 124 -3.71 -11.10 -8.08
N ASP A 125 -3.34 -10.51 -6.94
CA ASP A 125 -4.29 -9.76 -6.15
C ASP A 125 -4.93 -8.65 -6.98
N THR A 126 -6.24 -8.54 -6.83
CA THR A 126 -7.06 -7.61 -7.58
C THR A 126 -7.89 -6.79 -6.61
N TRP A 127 -8.05 -5.51 -6.93
CA TRP A 127 -8.85 -4.57 -6.17
C TRP A 127 -9.98 -4.02 -7.02
N VAL A 128 -11.14 -3.80 -6.41
CA VAL A 128 -12.22 -2.99 -6.98
C VAL A 128 -12.36 -1.73 -6.14
N ILE A 129 -12.21 -0.57 -6.77
CA ILE A 129 -12.45 0.74 -6.15
C ILE A 129 -13.70 1.33 -6.77
N GLY A 130 -14.74 1.54 -5.98
CA GLY A 130 -16.02 2.09 -6.40
C GLY A 130 -16.23 3.52 -5.90
N CYS A 131 -16.65 4.44 -6.78
CA CYS A 131 -16.91 5.83 -6.45
C CYS A 131 -18.01 6.47 -7.32
N SER A 132 -18.61 7.56 -6.84
CA SER A 132 -19.65 8.31 -7.56
C SER A 132 -19.45 9.82 -7.35
N SER A 133 -20.44 10.57 -6.83
CA SER A 133 -20.30 11.99 -6.51
C SER A 133 -19.11 12.25 -5.58
N GLY A 134 -18.17 13.10 -6.04
CA GLY A 134 -16.90 13.40 -5.36
C GLY A 134 -15.75 12.44 -5.65
N GLY A 135 -16.02 11.37 -6.42
CA GLY A 135 -15.03 10.35 -6.76
C GLY A 135 -13.75 10.89 -7.43
N PRO A 136 -13.80 11.86 -8.37
CA PRO A 136 -12.57 12.41 -8.97
C PRO A 136 -11.60 13.01 -7.95
N GLN A 137 -12.09 13.71 -6.93
CA GLN A 137 -11.24 14.28 -5.88
C GLN A 137 -10.72 13.18 -4.95
N ALA A 138 -11.60 12.27 -4.52
CA ALA A 138 -11.19 11.16 -3.65
C ALA A 138 -10.13 10.26 -4.32
N ILE A 139 -10.23 10.00 -5.62
CA ILE A 139 -9.22 9.23 -6.37
C ILE A 139 -7.90 9.99 -6.49
N ARG A 140 -7.93 11.31 -6.68
CA ARG A 140 -6.70 12.12 -6.65
C ARG A 140 -5.97 11.99 -5.31
N ASP A 141 -6.71 12.16 -4.22
CA ASP A 141 -6.15 12.10 -2.86
C ASP A 141 -5.64 10.69 -2.52
N PHE A 142 -6.37 9.65 -2.95
CA PHE A 142 -5.98 8.26 -2.79
C PHE A 142 -4.72 7.92 -3.59
N LEU A 143 -4.68 8.22 -4.89
CA LEU A 143 -3.55 7.89 -5.76
C LEU A 143 -2.29 8.73 -5.48
N GLY A 144 -2.45 9.95 -4.93
CA GLY A 144 -1.33 10.76 -4.45
C GLY A 144 -0.53 10.07 -3.34
N GLU A 145 -1.21 9.22 -2.56
CA GLU A 145 -0.65 8.49 -1.41
C GLU A 145 -0.49 6.98 -1.68
N LEU A 146 -0.75 6.52 -2.91
CA LEU A 146 -0.59 5.11 -3.28
C LEU A 146 0.58 4.93 -4.26
N PRO A 147 1.77 4.49 -3.80
CA PRO A 147 2.82 4.05 -4.71
C PRO A 147 2.35 2.83 -5.52
N THR A 148 3.06 2.49 -6.59
CA THR A 148 2.70 1.32 -7.40
C THR A 148 2.86 0.05 -6.59
N LEU A 149 1.87 -0.82 -6.70
CA LEU A 149 1.83 -2.10 -6.01
C LEU A 149 1.75 -3.24 -7.03
N PRO A 150 2.17 -4.46 -6.67
CA PRO A 150 2.08 -5.64 -7.53
C PRO A 150 0.64 -6.18 -7.61
N VAL A 151 -0.35 -5.29 -7.81
CA VAL A 151 -1.78 -5.61 -7.90
C VAL A 151 -2.42 -4.96 -9.12
N SER A 152 -3.57 -5.48 -9.54
CA SER A 152 -4.42 -4.83 -10.54
C SER A 152 -5.60 -4.14 -9.86
N ILE A 153 -6.00 -2.98 -10.36
CA ILE A 153 -7.15 -2.22 -9.81
C ILE A 153 -8.21 -2.05 -10.91
N PHE A 154 -9.44 -2.47 -10.64
CA PHE A 154 -10.61 -2.05 -11.39
C PHE A 154 -11.22 -0.81 -10.73
N LEU A 155 -11.17 0.32 -11.43
CA LEU A 155 -11.75 1.58 -10.98
C LEU A 155 -13.14 1.76 -11.61
N VAL A 156 -14.16 1.78 -10.76
CA VAL A 156 -15.57 1.87 -11.14
C VAL A 156 -16.10 3.22 -10.68
N GLN A 157 -16.31 4.12 -11.62
CA GLN A 157 -16.85 5.46 -11.37
C GLN A 157 -18.18 5.61 -12.12
N HIS A 158 -19.24 6.02 -11.43
CA HIS A 158 -20.49 6.43 -12.10
C HIS A 158 -20.23 7.72 -12.90
N LEU A 159 -20.25 7.63 -14.24
CA LEU A 159 -19.99 8.73 -15.19
C LEU A 159 -20.95 8.63 -16.35
N THR A 160 -21.26 9.73 -17.05
CA THR A 160 -21.87 9.68 -18.39
C THR A 160 -20.88 9.18 -19.44
N GLU A 161 -21.37 8.69 -20.59
CA GLU A 161 -20.52 8.21 -21.68
C GLU A 161 -19.57 9.32 -22.19
N ALA A 162 -20.09 10.54 -22.35
CA ALA A 162 -19.31 11.70 -22.77
C ALA A 162 -18.18 12.06 -21.79
N ALA A 163 -18.32 11.75 -20.50
CA ALA A 163 -17.32 12.05 -19.48
C ALA A 163 -16.24 10.97 -19.33
N PHE A 164 -16.44 9.77 -19.90
CA PHE A 164 -15.59 8.61 -19.66
C PHE A 164 -14.13 8.84 -20.06
N ASN A 165 -13.89 9.22 -21.32
CA ASN A 165 -12.53 9.44 -21.82
C ASN A 165 -11.79 10.54 -21.05
N THR A 166 -12.48 11.64 -20.74
CA THR A 166 -11.93 12.72 -19.93
C THR A 166 -11.59 12.25 -18.52
N TYR A 167 -12.41 11.39 -17.91
CA TYR A 167 -12.11 10.82 -16.60
C TYR A 167 -10.87 9.94 -16.62
N VAL A 168 -10.72 9.05 -17.61
CA VAL A 168 -9.53 8.20 -17.75
C VAL A 168 -8.26 9.06 -17.83
N GLN A 169 -8.28 10.16 -18.60
CA GLN A 169 -7.15 11.09 -18.67
C GLN A 169 -6.88 11.80 -17.35
N ARG A 170 -7.92 12.26 -16.65
CA ARG A 170 -7.76 12.88 -15.33
C ARG A 170 -7.17 11.92 -14.29
N VAL A 171 -7.53 10.65 -14.32
CA VAL A 171 -6.95 9.64 -13.42
C VAL A 171 -5.48 9.41 -13.76
N ARG A 172 -5.10 9.37 -15.05
CA ARG A 172 -3.69 9.34 -15.48
C ARG A 172 -2.90 10.52 -14.90
N GLU A 173 -3.46 11.72 -14.96
CA GLU A 173 -2.82 12.93 -14.43
C GLU A 173 -2.64 12.90 -12.90
N CYS A 174 -3.37 12.06 -12.17
CA CYS A 174 -3.25 11.93 -10.73
C CYS A 174 -2.06 11.07 -10.29
N THR A 175 -1.41 10.33 -11.20
CA THR A 175 -0.32 9.42 -10.84
C THR A 175 0.68 9.21 -11.97
N SER A 176 1.96 9.36 -11.67
CA SER A 176 3.05 9.02 -12.59
C SER A 176 3.53 7.57 -12.48
N ARG A 177 2.96 6.80 -11.54
CA ARG A 177 3.51 5.50 -11.13
C ARG A 177 2.66 4.32 -11.57
N TRP A 178 1.35 4.52 -11.64
CA TRP A 178 0.41 3.52 -12.13
C TRP A 178 0.18 3.68 -13.62
N GLU A 179 0.13 2.55 -14.34
CA GLU A 179 -0.43 2.54 -15.68
C GLU A 179 -1.95 2.67 -15.56
N VAL A 180 -2.56 3.67 -16.19
CA VAL A 180 -4.02 3.87 -16.14
C VAL A 180 -4.58 3.73 -17.55
N VAL A 181 -5.52 2.81 -17.73
CA VAL A 181 -6.13 2.50 -19.04
C VAL A 181 -7.63 2.31 -18.90
N ALA A 182 -8.37 2.55 -19.99
CA ALA A 182 -9.73 2.04 -20.06
C ALA A 182 -9.66 0.51 -20.10
N ALA A 183 -10.57 -0.16 -19.38
CA ALA A 183 -10.66 -1.61 -19.50
C ALA A 183 -11.13 -1.96 -20.92
N GLU A 184 -10.52 -2.96 -21.54
CA GLU A 184 -10.83 -3.41 -22.89
C GLU A 184 -11.00 -4.93 -22.93
N HIS A 185 -11.94 -5.41 -23.77
CA HIS A 185 -12.13 -6.84 -23.96
C HIS A 185 -10.89 -7.46 -24.61
N GLY A 186 -10.35 -8.54 -24.03
CA GLY A 186 -9.13 -9.20 -24.51
C GLY A 186 -7.84 -8.62 -23.93
N ALA A 187 -7.90 -7.53 -23.17
CA ALA A 187 -6.72 -6.98 -22.50
C ALA A 187 -6.19 -7.94 -21.43
N LYS A 188 -4.86 -8.00 -21.26
CA LYS A 188 -4.23 -8.77 -20.18
C LYS A 188 -4.43 -8.04 -18.85
N LEU A 189 -4.84 -8.77 -17.82
CA LEU A 189 -4.80 -8.29 -16.44
C LEU A 189 -3.33 -8.18 -16.02
N LYS A 190 -2.89 -6.96 -15.71
CA LYS A 190 -1.49 -6.65 -15.43
C LYS A 190 -1.37 -5.95 -14.07
N ALA A 191 -0.38 -6.39 -13.28
CA ALA A 191 -0.06 -5.74 -12.01
C ALA A 191 0.54 -4.34 -12.24
N GLY A 192 0.28 -3.41 -11.32
CA GLY A 192 0.66 -2.00 -11.46
C GLY A 192 -0.23 -1.22 -12.44
N THR A 193 -1.41 -1.76 -12.78
CA THR A 193 -2.35 -1.15 -13.73
C THR A 193 -3.72 -0.89 -13.09
N ILE A 194 -4.27 0.30 -13.36
CA ILE A 194 -5.63 0.72 -13.05
C ILE A 194 -6.46 0.66 -14.33
N PHE A 195 -7.43 -0.24 -14.35
CA PHE A 195 -8.41 -0.44 -15.40
C PHE A 195 -9.70 0.31 -15.06
N VAL A 196 -9.95 1.43 -15.74
CA VAL A 196 -11.19 2.19 -15.59
C VAL A 196 -12.31 1.46 -16.33
N VAL A 197 -13.35 1.02 -15.62
CA VAL A 197 -14.42 0.20 -16.18
C VAL A 197 -15.39 1.06 -17.01
N PRO A 198 -15.62 0.74 -18.30
CA PRO A 198 -16.59 1.45 -19.13
C PRO A 198 -18.02 1.31 -18.62
N ARG A 199 -18.86 2.31 -18.93
CA ARG A 199 -20.30 2.23 -18.72
C ARG A 199 -20.90 1.00 -19.41
N ASP A 200 -22.03 0.55 -18.87
CA ASP A 200 -22.89 -0.49 -19.44
C ASP A 200 -22.14 -1.81 -19.69
N THR A 201 -21.06 -2.03 -18.92
CA THR A 201 -20.29 -3.27 -18.91
C THR A 201 -20.10 -3.80 -17.49
N THR A 202 -19.91 -5.12 -17.39
CA THR A 202 -19.30 -5.78 -16.24
C THR A 202 -17.98 -6.43 -16.67
N VAL A 203 -17.14 -6.76 -15.69
CA VAL A 203 -15.79 -7.28 -15.91
C VAL A 203 -15.65 -8.71 -15.40
N GLU A 204 -15.29 -9.64 -16.27
CA GLU A 204 -14.81 -10.97 -15.90
C GLU A 204 -13.30 -11.07 -16.17
N VAL A 205 -12.60 -11.90 -15.40
CA VAL A 205 -11.21 -12.26 -15.66
C VAL A 205 -11.11 -13.75 -15.96
N ARG A 206 -10.60 -14.15 -17.12
CA ARG A 206 -10.39 -15.56 -17.46
C ARG A 206 -8.96 -15.80 -17.89
N SER A 207 -8.24 -16.66 -17.18
CA SER A 207 -6.83 -16.97 -17.46
C SER A 207 -5.96 -15.71 -17.60
N GLY A 208 -6.18 -14.72 -16.73
CA GLY A 208 -5.47 -13.44 -16.76
C GLY A 208 -5.89 -12.48 -17.89
N VAL A 209 -7.03 -12.72 -18.56
CA VAL A 209 -7.56 -11.88 -19.63
C VAL A 209 -8.88 -11.25 -19.20
N ILE A 210 -9.00 -9.93 -19.39
CA ILE A 210 -10.20 -9.15 -19.12
C ILE A 210 -11.23 -9.42 -20.20
N GLN A 211 -12.43 -9.84 -19.80
CA GLN A 211 -13.59 -9.98 -20.66
C GLN A 211 -14.65 -8.97 -20.23
N LEU A 212 -14.84 -7.93 -21.04
CA LEU A 212 -15.98 -7.04 -20.87
C LEU A 212 -17.24 -7.72 -21.41
N ARG A 213 -18.30 -7.68 -20.60
CA ARG A 213 -19.64 -8.16 -20.96
C ARG A 213 -20.60 -6.99 -20.93
N PRO A 214 -21.36 -6.72 -22.01
CA PRO A 214 -22.38 -5.69 -21.98
C PRO A 214 -23.46 -6.08 -20.97
N VAL A 215 -23.90 -5.11 -20.18
CA VAL A 215 -25.03 -5.24 -19.25
C VAL A 215 -26.10 -4.23 -19.63
N LYS A 216 -27.37 -4.57 -19.39
CA LYS A 216 -28.44 -3.59 -19.59
C LYS A 216 -28.19 -2.40 -18.66
N PRO A 217 -28.29 -1.16 -19.16
CA PRO A 217 -28.22 0.02 -18.30
C PRO A 217 -29.23 -0.11 -17.16
N ASN A 218 -28.78 0.14 -15.94
CA ASN A 218 -29.62 0.22 -14.75
C ASN A 218 -29.38 1.59 -14.06
N THR A 219 -29.88 1.75 -12.83
CA THR A 219 -29.68 2.96 -12.01
C THR A 219 -28.19 3.32 -11.82
N TYR A 220 -27.28 2.33 -11.85
CA TYR A 220 -25.85 2.48 -11.61
C TYR A 220 -25.02 1.87 -12.75
N SER A 221 -24.55 2.69 -13.67
CA SER A 221 -23.76 2.21 -14.80
C SER A 221 -22.42 2.95 -14.91
N PRO A 222 -21.27 2.23 -14.82
CA PRO A 222 -21.14 0.80 -14.49
C PRO A 222 -21.51 0.51 -13.03
N SER A 223 -22.08 -0.68 -12.74
CA SER A 223 -22.47 -1.04 -11.37
C SER A 223 -21.31 -1.63 -10.60
N ILE A 224 -20.99 -1.02 -9.46
CA ILE A 224 -19.96 -1.47 -8.51
C ILE A 224 -20.33 -2.86 -7.97
N ASN A 225 -21.59 -3.10 -7.61
CA ASN A 225 -22.06 -4.42 -7.17
C ASN A 225 -21.77 -5.53 -8.19
N SER A 226 -22.10 -5.28 -9.47
CA SER A 226 -21.90 -6.25 -10.54
C SER A 226 -20.41 -6.52 -10.79
N VAL A 227 -19.59 -5.47 -10.83
CA VAL A 227 -18.13 -5.61 -11.00
C VAL A 227 -17.51 -6.38 -9.84
N ILE A 228 -17.88 -6.07 -8.59
CA ILE A 228 -17.40 -6.80 -7.41
C ILE A 228 -17.69 -8.30 -7.54
N ARG A 229 -18.95 -8.68 -7.80
CA ARG A 229 -19.37 -10.09 -7.91
C ARG A 229 -18.62 -10.80 -9.04
N SER A 230 -18.55 -10.14 -10.21
CA SER A 230 -17.98 -10.70 -11.42
C SER A 230 -16.47 -10.90 -11.28
N VAL A 231 -15.74 -9.90 -10.81
CA VAL A 231 -14.29 -10.01 -10.55
C VAL A 231 -14.03 -11.07 -9.47
N PHE A 232 -14.77 -11.03 -8.35
CA PHE A 232 -14.59 -12.00 -7.28
C PHE A 232 -14.77 -13.45 -7.74
N SER A 233 -15.77 -13.71 -8.59
CA SER A 233 -16.04 -15.05 -9.11
C SER A 233 -15.02 -15.57 -10.13
N SER A 234 -14.18 -14.69 -10.67
CA SER A 234 -13.36 -14.97 -11.85
C SER A 234 -11.84 -14.89 -11.59
N ILE A 235 -11.42 -14.29 -10.47
CA ILE A 235 -10.02 -14.29 -10.04
C ILE A 235 -9.70 -15.52 -9.18
N ALA A 236 -8.47 -16.02 -9.30
CA ALA A 236 -7.94 -17.05 -8.41
C ALA A 236 -7.41 -16.47 -7.07
N GLY A 237 -7.11 -15.17 -7.03
CA GLY A 237 -6.58 -14.45 -5.86
C GLY A 237 -7.66 -13.95 -4.91
N LYS A 238 -7.26 -13.22 -3.86
CA LYS A 238 -8.21 -12.57 -2.95
C LYS A 238 -8.59 -11.18 -3.47
N LEU A 239 -9.87 -10.85 -3.44
CA LEU A 239 -10.36 -9.53 -3.86
C LEU A 239 -10.32 -8.53 -2.70
N GLY A 240 -9.65 -7.41 -2.88
CA GLY A 240 -9.82 -6.22 -2.04
C GLY A 240 -10.91 -5.29 -2.59
N VAL A 241 -11.69 -4.65 -1.71
CA VAL A 241 -12.72 -3.70 -2.13
C VAL A 241 -12.58 -2.39 -1.37
N ILE A 242 -12.67 -1.27 -2.07
CA ILE A 242 -12.72 0.08 -1.48
C ILE A 242 -13.94 0.81 -2.01
N ILE A 243 -14.79 1.32 -1.12
CA ILE A 243 -15.91 2.19 -1.49
C ILE A 243 -15.60 3.61 -1.04
N LEU A 244 -15.51 4.52 -2.00
CA LEU A 244 -15.30 5.94 -1.77
C LEU A 244 -16.63 6.71 -1.86
N THR A 245 -16.56 8.02 -1.64
CA THR A 245 -17.68 8.97 -1.73
C THR A 245 -18.60 8.70 -2.93
N GLY A 246 -19.90 8.80 -2.67
CA GLY A 246 -20.93 8.60 -3.67
C GLY A 246 -22.34 8.63 -3.08
N MET A 247 -23.31 8.88 -3.97
CA MET A 247 -24.73 8.78 -3.64
C MET A 247 -25.25 7.36 -3.92
N GLY A 248 -26.26 6.94 -3.18
CA GLY A 248 -26.85 5.60 -3.28
C GLY A 248 -26.18 4.56 -2.40
N ASP A 249 -26.37 3.29 -2.75
CA ASP A 249 -25.92 2.10 -2.01
C ASP A 249 -25.14 1.10 -2.89
N ASP A 250 -24.73 1.52 -4.09
CA ASP A 250 -24.00 0.63 -5.00
C ASP A 250 -22.65 0.20 -4.40
N GLY A 251 -22.32 -1.07 -4.56
CA GLY A 251 -21.22 -1.75 -3.87
C GLY A 251 -21.64 -2.49 -2.59
N ALA A 252 -22.67 -2.05 -1.87
CA ALA A 252 -23.04 -2.66 -0.58
C ALA A 252 -23.58 -4.09 -0.71
N SER A 253 -24.34 -4.41 -1.76
CA SER A 253 -24.84 -5.78 -1.96
C SER A 253 -23.73 -6.74 -2.41
N GLY A 254 -22.83 -6.29 -3.28
CA GLY A 254 -21.65 -7.05 -3.67
C GLY A 254 -20.75 -7.33 -2.47
N ILE A 255 -20.51 -6.33 -1.62
CA ILE A 255 -19.73 -6.49 -0.37
C ILE A 255 -20.36 -7.52 0.57
N ARG A 256 -21.69 -7.52 0.74
CA ARG A 256 -22.37 -8.53 1.58
C ARG A 256 -22.08 -9.95 1.10
N ASP A 257 -22.04 -10.17 -0.20
CA ASP A 257 -21.74 -11.49 -0.77
C ASP A 257 -20.28 -11.93 -0.52
N LEU A 258 -19.39 -10.96 -0.29
CA LEU A 258 -17.98 -11.19 0.04
C LEU A 258 -17.71 -11.42 1.54
N LYS A 259 -18.70 -11.31 2.42
CA LYS A 259 -18.47 -11.36 3.87
C LYS A 259 -17.74 -12.65 4.27
N GLY A 260 -16.55 -12.50 4.85
CA GLY A 260 -15.65 -13.61 5.22
C GLY A 260 -14.84 -14.24 4.09
N LYS A 261 -14.92 -13.71 2.87
CA LYS A 261 -14.23 -14.24 1.67
C LYS A 261 -13.33 -13.22 0.97
N ALA A 262 -13.61 -11.92 1.10
CA ALA A 262 -12.74 -10.85 0.60
C ALA A 262 -11.36 -10.89 1.26
N LYS A 263 -10.34 -10.34 0.58
CA LYS A 263 -9.06 -10.00 1.20
C LYS A 263 -9.28 -9.00 2.34
N ILE A 264 -9.98 -7.92 2.02
CA ILE A 264 -10.32 -6.83 2.92
C ILE A 264 -11.40 -5.99 2.25
N VAL A 265 -12.24 -5.32 3.05
CA VAL A 265 -13.17 -4.31 2.57
C VAL A 265 -12.92 -3.03 3.34
N MET A 266 -12.72 -1.93 2.64
CA MET A 266 -12.49 -0.61 3.21
C MET A 266 -13.52 0.39 2.68
N ALA A 267 -13.79 1.44 3.45
CA ALA A 267 -14.71 2.50 3.03
C ALA A 267 -14.18 3.88 3.43
N GLN A 268 -14.46 4.89 2.60
CA GLN A 268 -14.18 6.27 2.97
C GLN A 268 -14.98 6.68 4.21
N ASP A 269 -14.38 7.43 5.12
CA ASP A 269 -15.10 7.98 6.26
C ASP A 269 -16.18 8.99 5.82
N ALA A 270 -17.15 9.22 6.70
CA ALA A 270 -18.26 10.11 6.41
C ALA A 270 -17.86 11.59 6.36
N GLU A 271 -16.79 11.99 7.05
CA GLU A 271 -16.37 13.39 7.20
C GLU A 271 -15.66 13.92 5.95
N SER A 272 -14.83 13.08 5.33
CA SER A 272 -14.13 13.39 4.08
C SER A 272 -14.95 13.11 2.82
N SER A 273 -16.11 12.45 2.96
CA SER A 273 -16.98 12.13 1.83
C SER A 273 -17.84 13.32 1.40
N GLN A 274 -17.76 13.71 0.13
CA GLN A 274 -18.68 14.70 -0.43
C GLN A 274 -20.13 14.19 -0.41
N ALA A 275 -20.32 12.91 -0.71
CA ALA A 275 -21.58 12.20 -0.59
C ALA A 275 -21.34 10.92 0.21
N ARG A 276 -21.91 10.86 1.41
CA ARG A 276 -21.62 9.80 2.39
C ARG A 276 -22.47 8.54 2.25
N SER A 277 -23.60 8.56 1.54
CA SER A 277 -24.54 7.45 1.57
C SER A 277 -23.95 6.12 1.08
N MET A 278 -23.08 6.16 0.07
CA MET A 278 -22.52 4.94 -0.52
C MET A 278 -21.45 4.29 0.37
N PRO A 279 -20.46 5.03 0.92
CA PRO A 279 -19.61 4.51 2.00
C PRO A 279 -20.39 4.06 3.24
N ASP A 280 -21.44 4.79 3.62
CA ASP A 280 -22.29 4.45 4.76
C ASP A 280 -22.98 3.09 4.55
N ALA A 281 -23.59 2.89 3.38
CA ALA A 281 -24.20 1.62 2.99
C ALA A 281 -23.18 0.46 2.95
N ALA A 282 -21.95 0.72 2.49
CA ALA A 282 -20.88 -0.27 2.53
C ALA A 282 -20.53 -0.69 3.97
N ARG A 283 -20.46 0.25 4.91
CA ARG A 283 -20.18 -0.03 6.33
C ARG A 283 -21.33 -0.77 7.01
N GLU A 284 -22.58 -0.44 6.69
CA GLU A 284 -23.77 -1.10 7.24
C GLU A 284 -23.83 -2.61 6.93
N THR A 285 -23.09 -3.09 5.93
CA THR A 285 -22.92 -4.53 5.66
C THR A 285 -22.24 -5.30 6.81
N GLY A 286 -21.51 -4.58 7.68
CA GLY A 286 -20.67 -5.15 8.73
C GLY A 286 -19.48 -5.95 8.19
N ALA A 287 -19.09 -5.75 6.92
CA ALA A 287 -17.92 -6.37 6.30
C ALA A 287 -16.73 -5.41 6.15
N VAL A 288 -16.96 -4.09 6.29
CA VAL A 288 -15.88 -3.08 6.26
C VAL A 288 -15.02 -3.22 7.51
N SER A 289 -13.72 -3.48 7.32
CA SER A 289 -12.75 -3.65 8.40
C SER A 289 -11.88 -2.42 8.66
N PHE A 290 -11.88 -1.46 7.74
CA PHE A 290 -11.16 -0.19 7.89
C PHE A 290 -11.93 0.96 7.26
N SER A 291 -11.95 2.11 7.93
CA SER A 291 -12.52 3.34 7.40
C SER A 291 -11.60 4.52 7.69
N GLY A 292 -11.50 5.44 6.75
CA GLY A 292 -10.65 6.62 6.87
C GLY A 292 -10.69 7.49 5.61
N LYS A 293 -9.85 8.52 5.59
CA LYS A 293 -9.72 9.44 4.45
C LYS A 293 -9.11 8.70 3.25
N PRO A 294 -9.31 9.17 2.00
CA PRO A 294 -8.71 8.52 0.84
C PRO A 294 -7.20 8.29 0.96
N ALA A 295 -6.45 9.26 1.51
CA ALA A 295 -5.04 9.12 1.82
C ALA A 295 -4.74 7.99 2.84
N GLU A 296 -5.57 7.84 3.86
CA GLU A 296 -5.40 6.81 4.89
C GLU A 296 -5.74 5.41 4.35
N LEU A 297 -6.77 5.32 3.49
CA LEU A 297 -7.09 4.10 2.76
C LEU A 297 -5.93 3.66 1.86
N ALA A 298 -5.30 4.60 1.16
CA ALA A 298 -4.13 4.35 0.31
C ALA A 298 -2.95 3.84 1.13
N ARG A 299 -2.62 4.50 2.25
CA ARG A 299 -1.55 4.06 3.16
C ARG A 299 -1.86 2.71 3.82
N HIS A 300 -3.13 2.44 4.14
CA HIS A 300 -3.54 1.13 4.65
C HIS A 300 -3.35 0.04 3.60
N MET A 301 -3.81 0.27 2.36
CA MET A 301 -3.57 -0.63 1.23
C MET A 301 -2.07 -0.84 1.00
N TYR A 302 -1.28 0.22 0.98
CA TYR A 302 0.17 0.15 0.81
C TYR A 302 0.84 -0.77 1.83
N ARG A 303 0.52 -0.62 3.12
CA ARG A 303 1.07 -1.47 4.19
C ARG A 303 0.79 -2.95 4.00
N MET A 304 -0.30 -3.33 3.33
CA MET A 304 -0.62 -4.74 3.03
C MET A 304 0.34 -5.38 2.02
N TYR A 305 1.08 -4.58 1.25
CA TYR A 305 1.94 -5.03 0.14
C TYR A 305 3.41 -4.58 0.28
N GLY A 306 3.72 -3.59 1.12
CA GLY A 306 5.08 -3.15 1.40
C GLY A 306 5.89 -4.17 2.22
N ILE A 307 7.22 -4.06 2.14
CA ILE A 307 8.14 -4.79 3.03
C ILE A 307 8.06 -4.12 4.39
N GLY A 308 7.14 -4.61 5.21
CA GLY A 308 7.06 -4.31 6.63
C GLY A 308 5.71 -4.49 7.27
N ASN A 309 5.23 -5.73 7.16
CA ASN A 309 4.02 -6.16 7.81
C ASN A 309 4.29 -6.46 9.28
N HIS A 310 3.93 -5.55 10.19
CA HIS A 310 2.95 -5.73 11.28
C HIS A 310 2.74 -4.44 12.06
#